data_AF-A0A151RUC7-F1
#
_entry.id   AF-A0A151RUC7-F1
#
_cell.length_a   1.000
_cell.length_b   1.000
_cell.length_c   1.000
_cell.angle_alpha   90.00
_cell.angle_beta   90.00
_cell.angle_gamma   90.00
#
_symmetry.space_group_name_H-M   'P 1'
#
loop_
_entity.id
_entity.type
_entity.pdbx_description
1 polymer ?
#
loop_
_entity_poly.entity_id
_entity_poly.type
_entity_poly.pdbx_seq_one_letter_code
_entity_poly.pdbx_strand_id
1 'polypeptide(L)'
;MNKESLIAENGSFDGSSWNWALVWRRPLLLQREIDLAHELQEIIELFQPKVHMEDLWCGGVDEVVMLALRRIWKTKAPRKSMVFAWKLLLHSLPVHQALVRRGVLFIHEDCVFCNNMDEDVTHLFLHCDVASSVWYYVDGWVFHHVYQVLWKVNC
;
A
#
# COMPACT_ATOMS: atom_id res chain seq x y z
N MET A 1 9.65 -12.99 9.31
CA MET A 1 9.23 -12.23 10.51
C MET A 1 7.89 -12.76 11.02
N ASN A 2 7.67 -12.71 12.33
CA ASN A 2 6.34 -12.97 12.89
C ASN A 2 5.36 -11.89 12.40
N LYS A 3 4.20 -12.28 11.86
CA LYS A 3 3.21 -11.33 11.30
C LYS A 3 2.36 -10.63 12.37
N GLU A 4 2.56 -11.02 13.62
CA GLU A 4 1.85 -10.49 14.78
C GLU A 4 2.76 -9.62 15.66
N SER A 5 4.07 -9.58 15.41
CA SER A 5 4.96 -8.69 16.18
C SER A 5 4.85 -7.25 15.72
N LEU A 6 4.87 -6.34 16.68
CA LEU A 6 4.98 -4.90 16.43
C LEU A 6 6.42 -4.56 16.03
N ILE A 7 6.63 -3.47 15.28
CA ILE A 7 7.98 -3.01 14.91
C ILE A 7 8.84 -2.79 16.17
N ALA A 8 8.24 -2.23 17.23
CA ALA A 8 8.90 -2.00 18.51
C ALA A 8 9.36 -3.28 19.23
N GLU A 9 8.85 -4.45 18.86
CA GLU A 9 9.26 -5.74 19.42
C GLU A 9 10.38 -6.40 18.60
N ASN A 10 10.70 -5.86 17.42
CA ASN A 10 11.71 -6.40 16.51
C ASN A 10 13.05 -5.65 16.61
N GLY A 11 13.35 -5.08 17.77
CA GLY A 11 14.58 -4.36 18.03
C GLY A 11 14.61 -3.67 19.39
N SER A 12 15.68 -2.93 19.65
CA SER A 12 15.85 -2.18 20.89
C SER A 12 16.69 -0.93 20.66
N PHE A 13 16.44 0.11 21.44
CA PHE A 13 17.32 1.27 21.49
C PHE A 13 18.58 0.94 22.29
N ASP A 14 19.74 1.23 21.70
CA ASP A 14 21.00 1.40 22.43
C ASP A 14 21.30 2.90 22.47
N GLY A 15 21.01 3.53 23.62
CA GLY A 15 21.01 4.97 23.76
C GLY A 15 20.01 5.65 22.80
N SER A 16 20.52 6.36 21.79
CA SER A 16 19.71 7.07 20.78
C SER A 16 19.50 6.30 19.49
N SER A 17 20.18 5.17 19.31
CA SER A 17 20.20 4.43 18.05
C SER A 17 19.35 3.17 18.15
N TRP A 18 18.53 2.92 17.14
CA TRP A 18 17.74 1.71 17.03
C TRP A 18 18.56 0.57 16.46
N ASN A 19 18.51 -0.58 17.14
CA ASN A 19 19.14 -1.81 16.71
C ASN A 19 18.06 -2.83 16.35
N TRP A 20 18.07 -3.30 15.11
CA TRP A 20 17.13 -4.32 14.64
C TRP A 20 17.49 -5.71 15.16
N ALA A 21 16.49 -6.42 15.68
CA ALA A 21 16.60 -7.79 16.17
C ALA A 21 15.44 -8.62 15.61
N LEU A 22 15.44 -8.86 14.30
CA LEU A 22 14.34 -9.54 13.62
C LEU A 22 14.22 -11.01 14.04
N VAL A 23 13.04 -11.38 14.56
CA VAL A 23 12.72 -12.78 14.88
C VAL A 23 11.90 -13.42 13.76
N TRP A 24 12.40 -14.52 13.21
CA TRP A 24 11.73 -15.31 12.18
C TRP A 24 10.86 -16.40 12.81
N ARG A 25 9.64 -16.58 12.29
CA ARG A 25 8.72 -17.63 12.77
C ARG A 25 9.30 -19.04 12.62
N ARG A 26 10.12 -19.26 11.59
CA ARG A 26 10.81 -20.51 11.32
C ARG A 26 12.26 -20.22 10.92
N PRO A 27 13.16 -21.22 11.04
CA PRO A 27 14.48 -21.13 10.43
C PRO A 27 14.39 -20.83 8.93
N LEU A 28 15.29 -19.98 8.46
CA LEU A 28 15.50 -19.72 7.03
C LEU A 28 16.41 -20.84 6.51
N LEU A 29 15.81 -21.81 5.82
CA LEU A 29 16.50 -23.05 5.45
C LEU A 29 17.02 -23.01 4.01
N LEU A 30 16.53 -22.07 3.20
CA LEU A 30 16.91 -21.91 1.81
C LEU A 30 17.85 -20.71 1.67
N GLN A 31 18.91 -20.86 0.87
CA GLN A 31 19.88 -19.77 0.63
C GLN A 31 19.20 -18.48 0.17
N ARG A 32 18.24 -18.58 -0.76
CA ARG A 32 17.44 -17.44 -1.22
C ARG A 32 16.72 -16.70 -0.08
N GLU A 33 16.27 -17.40 0.95
CA GLU A 33 15.60 -16.77 2.09
C GLU A 33 16.59 -16.03 2.98
N ILE A 34 17.80 -16.59 3.14
CA ILE A 34 18.90 -15.96 3.86
C ILE A 34 19.35 -14.70 3.11
N ASP A 35 19.56 -14.78 1.81
CA ASP A 35 19.97 -13.66 0.97
C ASP A 35 18.96 -12.49 1.06
N LEU A 36 17.66 -12.79 0.93
CA LEU A 36 16.59 -11.80 1.09
C LEU A 36 16.54 -11.20 2.50
N ALA A 37 16.88 -11.97 3.54
CA ALA A 37 16.92 -11.47 4.90
C ALA A 37 18.11 -10.52 5.12
N HIS A 38 19.26 -10.80 4.52
CA HIS A 38 20.41 -9.89 4.53
C HIS A 38 20.12 -8.60 3.77
N GLU A 39 19.54 -8.70 2.57
CA GLU A 39 19.16 -7.53 1.77
C GLU A 39 18.15 -6.65 2.52
N LEU A 40 17.15 -7.27 3.18
CA LEU A 40 16.24 -6.55 4.05
C LEU A 40 16.97 -5.87 5.22
N GLN A 41 17.89 -6.59 5.88
CA GLN A 41 18.66 -6.08 7.02
C GLN A 41 19.42 -4.81 6.65
N GLU A 42 20.10 -4.81 5.50
CA GLU A 42 20.83 -3.64 4.99
C GLU A 42 19.89 -2.43 4.78
N ILE A 43 18.71 -2.67 4.20
CA ILE A 43 17.74 -1.60 3.96
C ILE A 43 17.20 -1.02 5.27
N ILE A 44 16.85 -1.87 6.23
CA ILE A 44 16.21 -1.41 7.47
C ILE A 44 17.21 -0.75 8.42
N GLU A 45 18.49 -1.12 8.39
CA GLU A 45 19.53 -0.46 9.20
C GLU A 45 19.68 1.02 8.88
N LEU A 46 19.37 1.41 7.64
CA LEU A 46 19.31 2.82 7.22
C LEU A 46 18.14 3.58 7.87
N PHE A 47 17.13 2.88 8.38
CA PHE A 47 15.98 3.48 9.05
C PHE A 47 16.16 3.51 10.57
N GLN A 48 16.12 4.72 11.13
CA GLN A 48 16.25 4.98 12.56
C GLN A 48 14.93 5.58 13.11
N PRO A 49 14.03 4.75 13.70
CA PRO A 49 12.83 5.22 14.35
C PRO A 49 13.16 6.22 15.46
N LYS A 50 12.32 7.26 15.64
CA LYS A 50 12.51 8.26 16.70
C LYS A 50 11.51 8.01 17.84
N VAL A 51 12.00 7.87 19.07
CA VAL A 51 11.21 7.50 20.27
C VAL A 51 10.09 8.50 20.62
N HIS A 52 10.20 9.75 20.17
CA HIS A 52 9.30 10.85 20.56
C HIS A 52 8.80 11.69 19.38
N MET A 53 8.86 11.15 18.17
CA MET A 53 8.27 11.79 17.01
C MET A 53 7.06 10.95 16.61
N GLU A 54 5.89 11.57 16.50
CA GLU A 54 4.76 10.89 15.86
C GLU A 54 5.16 10.54 14.42
N ASP A 55 4.79 9.34 13.98
CA ASP A 55 4.97 8.90 12.60
C ASP A 55 4.12 9.79 11.68
N LEU A 56 4.73 10.88 11.23
CA LEU A 56 4.16 11.81 10.27
C LEU A 56 4.58 11.36 8.88
N TRP A 57 3.59 11.05 8.03
CA TRP A 57 3.82 10.80 6.62
C TRP A 57 4.42 12.06 5.99
N CYS A 58 5.67 11.97 5.52
CA CYS A 58 6.43 13.12 4.99
C CYS A 58 5.91 13.66 3.63
N GLY A 59 4.83 13.07 3.09
CA GLY A 59 4.31 13.39 1.77
C GLY A 59 3.07 14.30 1.73
N GLY A 60 2.60 14.83 2.87
CA GLY A 60 1.40 15.67 2.88
C GLY A 60 0.18 14.93 2.32
N VAL A 61 -0.23 13.85 2.98
CA VAL A 61 -1.44 13.11 2.61
C VAL A 61 -2.65 13.86 3.15
N ASP A 62 -3.66 14.07 2.30
CA ASP A 62 -4.92 14.72 2.68
C ASP A 62 -5.55 14.07 3.94
N GLU A 63 -6.11 14.90 4.83
CA GLU A 63 -6.66 14.44 6.11
C GLU A 63 -7.78 13.39 5.92
N VAL A 64 -8.59 13.53 4.87
CA VAL A 64 -9.66 12.58 4.52
C VAL A 64 -9.04 11.24 4.13
N VAL A 65 -7.97 11.25 3.33
CA VAL A 65 -7.24 10.03 2.95
C VAL A 65 -6.62 9.38 4.19
N MET A 66 -6.02 10.16 5.09
CA MET A 66 -5.47 9.64 6.36
C MET A 66 -6.54 8.98 7.24
N LEU A 67 -7.73 9.57 7.34
CA LEU A 67 -8.86 8.98 8.06
C LEU A 67 -9.34 7.68 7.40
N ALA A 68 -9.41 7.64 6.07
CA ALA A 68 -9.77 6.44 5.31
C ALA A 68 -8.76 5.30 5.55
N LEU A 69 -7.46 5.59 5.50
CA LEU A 69 -6.40 4.62 5.78
C LEU A 69 -6.51 4.04 7.20
N ARG A 70 -6.74 4.90 8.21
CA ARG A 70 -6.95 4.44 9.60
C ARG A 70 -8.16 3.52 9.73
N ARG A 71 -9.23 3.75 8.96
CA ARG A 71 -10.43 2.90 8.96
C ARG A 71 -10.17 1.55 8.32
N ILE A 72 -9.49 1.51 7.18
CA ILE A 72 -9.18 0.26 6.46
C ILE A 72 -8.46 -0.74 7.37
N TRP A 73 -7.45 -0.29 8.11
CA TRP A 73 -6.66 -1.15 8.99
C TRP A 73 -7.41 -1.65 10.23
N LYS A 74 -8.56 -1.05 10.57
CA LYS A 74 -9.43 -1.51 11.67
C LYS A 74 -10.48 -2.52 11.22
N THR A 75 -10.54 -2.84 9.94
CA THR A 75 -11.58 -3.72 9.38
C THR A 75 -11.19 -5.19 9.45
N LYS A 76 -12.20 -6.08 9.31
CA LYS A 76 -12.00 -7.54 9.23
C LYS A 76 -11.70 -8.04 7.82
N ALA A 77 -11.31 -7.15 6.91
CA ALA A 77 -11.09 -7.49 5.51
C ALA A 77 -9.90 -8.43 5.33
N PRO A 78 -9.86 -9.22 4.25
CA PRO A 78 -8.66 -9.95 3.88
C PRO A 78 -7.47 -9.00 3.73
N ARG A 79 -6.29 -9.41 4.20
CA ARG A 79 -5.07 -8.58 4.13
C ARG A 79 -4.75 -8.09 2.72
N LYS A 80 -5.00 -8.91 1.69
CA LYS A 80 -4.79 -8.52 0.28
C LYS A 80 -5.68 -7.34 -0.12
N SER A 81 -6.92 -7.32 0.34
CA SER A 81 -7.87 -6.23 0.09
C SER A 81 -7.48 -4.94 0.82
N MET A 82 -7.00 -5.03 2.07
CA MET A 82 -6.51 -3.87 2.82
C MET A 82 -5.29 -3.23 2.16
N VAL A 83 -4.32 -4.06 1.74
CA VAL A 83 -3.12 -3.58 1.03
C VAL A 83 -3.49 -2.95 -0.31
N PHE A 84 -4.43 -3.55 -1.05
CA PHE A 84 -4.93 -2.98 -2.30
C PHE A 84 -5.56 -1.60 -2.06
N ALA A 85 -6.47 -1.46 -1.10
CA ALA A 85 -7.10 -0.19 -0.77
C ALA A 85 -6.11 0.87 -0.29
N TRP A 86 -5.10 0.48 0.50
CA TRP A 86 -4.02 1.36 0.92
C TRP A 86 -3.20 1.88 -0.26
N LYS A 87 -2.80 1.00 -1.19
CA LYS A 87 -2.09 1.42 -2.42
C LYS A 87 -2.94 2.31 -3.31
N LEU A 88 -4.24 2.02 -3.39
CA LEU A 88 -5.20 2.76 -4.19
C LEU A 88 -5.37 4.20 -3.69
N LEU A 89 -5.60 4.36 -2.39
CA LEU A 89 -5.74 5.68 -1.74
C LEU A 89 -4.48 6.54 -1.77
N LEU A 90 -3.31 5.92 -1.87
CA LEU A 90 -2.03 6.62 -2.00
C LEU A 90 -1.59 6.82 -3.46
N HIS A 91 -2.46 6.55 -4.44
CA HIS A 91 -2.14 6.57 -5.88
C HIS A 91 -0.84 5.81 -6.22
N SER A 92 -0.57 4.74 -5.48
CA SER A 92 0.66 3.95 -5.53
C SER A 92 0.53 2.71 -6.42
N LEU A 93 -0.65 2.49 -7.01
CA LEU A 93 -0.87 1.45 -8.01
C LEU A 93 -0.15 1.80 -9.32
N PRO A 94 0.34 0.80 -10.06
CA PRO A 94 1.04 0.98 -11.33
C PRO A 94 0.04 1.25 -12.46
N VAL A 95 -0.77 2.30 -12.33
CA VAL A 95 -1.59 2.81 -13.44
C VAL A 95 -0.72 3.63 -14.37
N HIS A 96 -1.16 3.77 -15.62
CA HIS A 96 -0.46 4.50 -16.67
C HIS A 96 0.08 5.85 -16.20
N GLN A 97 -0.79 6.71 -15.66
CA GLN A 97 -0.40 8.03 -15.15
C GLN A 97 0.71 7.97 -14.09
N ALA A 98 0.70 6.95 -13.22
CA ALA A 98 1.73 6.79 -12.19
C ALA A 98 3.06 6.26 -12.77
N LEU A 99 3.01 5.47 -13.84
CA LEU A 99 4.18 4.97 -14.56
C LEU A 99 4.82 6.08 -15.41
N VAL A 100 4.03 6.94 -16.05
CA VAL A 100 4.50 8.14 -16.76
C VAL A 100 5.25 9.07 -15.82
N ARG A 101 4.71 9.32 -14.61
CA ARG A 101 5.43 10.09 -13.56
C ARG A 101 6.77 9.47 -13.15
N ARG A 102 6.98 8.17 -13.38
CA ARG A 102 8.21 7.44 -13.11
C ARG A 102 9.12 7.30 -14.34
N GLY A 103 8.78 7.98 -15.44
CA GLY A 103 9.58 8.00 -16.67
C GLY A 103 9.32 6.84 -17.63
N VAL A 104 8.26 6.06 -17.43
CA VAL A 104 7.85 5.02 -18.39
C VAL A 104 7.04 5.69 -19.50
N LEU A 105 7.53 5.57 -20.74
CA LEU A 105 6.87 6.12 -21.93
C LEU A 105 5.90 5.10 -22.53
N PHE A 106 4.77 5.59 -23.00
CA PHE A 106 3.76 4.79 -23.67
C PHE A 106 3.32 5.48 -24.97
N ILE A 107 2.81 4.69 -25.91
CA ILE A 107 2.35 5.16 -27.21
C ILE A 107 0.90 5.67 -27.12
N HIS A 108 0.12 5.06 -26.21
CA HIS A 108 -1.28 5.38 -25.97
C HIS A 108 -1.49 5.45 -24.46
N GLU A 109 -2.22 6.48 -24.00
CA GLU A 109 -2.54 6.66 -22.58
C GLU A 109 -3.93 6.14 -22.21
N ASP A 110 -4.64 5.59 -23.19
CA ASP A 110 -6.00 5.11 -23.04
C ASP A 110 -6.10 3.97 -22.01
N CYS A 111 -7.19 3.96 -21.25
CA CYS A 111 -7.56 2.91 -20.32
C CYS A 111 -7.54 1.54 -20.97
N VAL A 112 -6.78 0.61 -20.39
CA VAL A 112 -6.60 -0.77 -20.92
C VAL A 112 -7.89 -1.58 -20.99
N PHE A 113 -8.95 -1.14 -20.31
CA PHE A 113 -10.23 -1.82 -20.30
C PHE A 113 -11.25 -1.23 -21.28
N CYS A 114 -11.44 0.10 -21.28
CA CYS A 114 -12.48 0.72 -22.10
C CYS A 114 -11.96 1.39 -23.36
N ASN A 115 -10.67 1.71 -23.46
CA ASN A 115 -10.04 2.45 -24.57
C ASN A 115 -10.76 3.78 -24.93
N ASN A 116 -11.48 4.39 -23.98
CA ASN A 116 -12.33 5.56 -24.23
C ASN A 116 -11.86 6.83 -23.52
N MET A 117 -11.05 6.72 -22.46
CA MET A 117 -10.47 7.83 -21.70
C MET A 117 -9.08 7.45 -21.21
N ASP A 118 -8.25 8.45 -20.90
CA ASP A 118 -6.91 8.24 -20.34
C ASP A 118 -6.98 7.47 -19.02
N GLU A 119 -6.00 6.59 -18.82
CA GLU A 119 -5.91 5.77 -17.62
C GLU A 119 -5.28 6.54 -16.45
N ASP A 120 -6.14 6.93 -15.50
CA ASP A 120 -5.73 7.25 -14.14
C ASP A 120 -6.39 6.32 -13.12
N VAL A 121 -6.00 6.48 -11.86
CA VAL A 121 -6.52 5.65 -10.75
C VAL A 121 -8.04 5.78 -10.63
N THR A 122 -8.57 6.98 -10.82
CA THR A 122 -9.99 7.27 -10.63
C THR A 122 -10.79 6.65 -11.76
N HIS A 123 -10.37 6.84 -13.01
CA HIS A 123 -10.98 6.22 -14.16
C HIS A 123 -10.91 4.70 -14.07
N LEU A 124 -9.72 4.11 -13.91
CA LEU A 124 -9.53 2.67 -13.95
C LEU A 124 -10.39 1.92 -12.91
N PHE A 125 -10.60 2.51 -11.74
CA PHE A 125 -11.30 1.84 -10.64
C PHE A 125 -12.71 2.34 -10.33
N LEU A 126 -13.12 3.54 -10.76
CA LEU A 126 -14.42 4.14 -10.40
C LEU A 126 -15.28 4.54 -11.61
N HIS A 127 -14.66 5.00 -12.70
CA HIS A 127 -15.42 5.54 -13.84
C HIS A 127 -15.33 4.69 -15.11
N CYS A 128 -14.45 3.71 -15.17
CA CYS A 128 -14.37 2.79 -16.28
C CYS A 128 -15.59 1.87 -16.29
N ASP A 129 -16.38 1.88 -17.36
CA ASP A 129 -17.61 1.09 -17.49
C ASP A 129 -17.39 -0.42 -17.27
N VAL A 130 -16.24 -0.92 -17.74
CA VAL A 130 -15.82 -2.31 -17.55
C VAL A 130 -15.54 -2.58 -16.08
N ALA A 131 -14.77 -1.72 -15.41
CA ALA A 131 -14.44 -1.88 -14.00
C ALA A 131 -15.69 -1.77 -13.11
N SER A 132 -16.55 -0.78 -13.38
CA SER A 132 -17.84 -0.61 -12.71
C SER A 132 -18.74 -1.83 -12.86
N SER A 133 -18.76 -2.46 -14.04
CA SER A 133 -19.48 -3.71 -14.26
C SER A 133 -18.90 -4.84 -13.41
N VAL A 134 -17.58 -5.00 -13.38
CA VAL A 134 -16.92 -6.01 -12.52
C VAL A 134 -17.26 -5.78 -11.05
N TRP A 135 -17.21 -4.54 -10.58
CA TRP A 135 -17.58 -4.19 -9.21
C TRP A 135 -19.03 -4.55 -8.88
N TYR A 136 -19.96 -4.31 -9.80
CA TYR A 136 -21.36 -4.67 -9.64
C TYR A 136 -21.55 -6.20 -9.53
N TYR A 137 -20.81 -6.98 -10.31
CA TYR A 137 -20.87 -8.45 -10.25
C TYR A 137 -20.19 -9.04 -9.02
N VAL A 138 -19.13 -8.39 -8.54
CA VAL A 138 -18.41 -8.81 -7.33
C VAL A 138 -19.12 -8.17 -6.13
N ASP A 139 -20.28 -8.70 -5.76
CA ASP A 139 -20.99 -8.30 -4.54
C ASP A 139 -20.17 -8.74 -3.33
N GLY A 140 -19.32 -7.82 -2.85
CA GLY A 140 -18.23 -8.14 -1.95
C GLY A 140 -17.83 -6.98 -1.07
N TRP A 141 -17.18 -7.32 0.03
CA TRP A 141 -16.76 -6.37 1.07
C TRP A 141 -15.89 -5.22 0.53
N VAL A 142 -15.07 -5.50 -0.50
CA VAL A 142 -14.22 -4.53 -1.19
C VAL A 142 -15.06 -3.46 -1.87
N PHE A 143 -16.11 -3.84 -2.61
CA PHE A 143 -17.02 -2.89 -3.24
C PHE A 143 -17.68 -2.00 -2.19
N HIS A 144 -18.29 -2.57 -1.15
CA HIS A 144 -19.04 -1.78 -0.18
C HIS A 144 -18.18 -0.75 0.58
N HIS A 145 -16.93 -1.07 0.94
CA HIS A 145 -16.12 -0.18 1.77
C HIS A 145 -15.15 0.68 0.96
N VAL A 146 -14.54 0.14 -0.10
CA VAL A 146 -13.55 0.88 -0.90
C VAL A 146 -14.25 1.79 -1.90
N TYR A 147 -15.31 1.33 -2.57
CA TYR A 147 -16.07 2.16 -3.52
C TYR A 147 -16.76 3.33 -2.80
N GLN A 148 -17.41 3.10 -1.65
CA GLN A 148 -18.05 4.19 -0.87
C GLN A 148 -17.06 5.24 -0.39
N VAL A 149 -15.87 4.82 0.03
CA VAL A 149 -14.82 5.75 0.48
C VAL A 149 -14.26 6.53 -0.71
N LEU A 150 -13.96 5.85 -1.82
CA LEU A 150 -13.39 6.51 -3.00
C LEU A 150 -14.39 7.40 -3.72
N TRP A 151 -15.67 7.02 -3.79
CA TRP A 151 -16.74 7.85 -4.32
C TRP A 151 -16.89 9.15 -3.53
N LYS A 152 -16.75 9.10 -2.20
CA LYS A 152 -16.82 10.30 -1.35
C LYS A 152 -15.56 11.17 -1.37
N VAL A 153 -14.42 10.62 -1.81
CA VAL A 153 -13.15 11.35 -1.85
C VAL A 153 -12.91 12.00 -3.23
N ASN A 154 -13.44 11.40 -4.30
CA ASN A 154 -13.21 11.86 -5.68
C ASN A 154 -14.43 12.50 -6.36
N CYS A 155 -15.52 12.79 -5.63
CA CYS A 155 -16.69 13.53 -6.12
C CYS A 155 -17.02 14.71 -5.20
#